data_AF-A0A4V1URN2-F1
#
_entry.id   AF-A0A4V1URN2-F1
#
_cell.length_a   1.000
_cell.length_b   1.000
_cell.length_c   1.000
_cell.angle_alpha   90.00
_cell.angle_beta   90.00
_cell.angle_gamma   90.00
#
_symmetry.space_group_name_H-M   'P 1'
#
loop_
_entity.id
_entity.type
_entity.pdbx_description
1 polymer ?
#
loop_
_entity_poly.entity_id
_entity_poly.type
_entity_poly.pdbx_seq_one_letter_code
_entity_poly.pdbx_strand_id
1 'polypeptide(L)'
;MSLQQSPYILYSDGQGNIFEDTSLYTAGRSGWDAYPIPEEEWIELPEGGSLYELPGRKGIGIDVLTGEMRLCEKGWAVAAFIPPAHTGLWIAAYETGIDAPTLPLFCYTAAGWLDSKFYVPAVRIEQDIRQESKGYMSDKIEDGVQTLLSAYPQNRLVKHLAENCCLTYHCPAARNYFMGRWE
;
A
#
# COMPACT_ATOMS: atom_id res chain seq x y z
N MET A 1 12.84 7.87 14.97
CA MET A 1 12.25 7.86 16.32
C MET A 1 11.18 6.80 16.30
N SER A 2 11.15 5.87 17.26
CA SER A 2 10.00 4.97 17.38
C SER A 2 8.78 5.80 17.75
N LEU A 3 7.60 5.31 17.39
CA LEU A 3 6.36 5.88 17.91
C LEU A 3 6.31 5.69 19.44
N GLN A 4 5.53 6.54 20.12
CA GLN A 4 5.26 6.40 21.57
C GLN A 4 3.96 5.64 21.86
N GLN A 5 3.18 5.38 20.81
CA GLN A 5 1.96 4.59 20.85
C GLN A 5 1.75 3.93 19.49
N SER A 6 1.01 2.83 19.49
CA SER A 6 0.54 2.22 18.23
C SER A 6 -0.42 3.16 17.49
N PRO A 7 -0.37 3.22 16.14
CA PRO A 7 -1.35 3.96 15.35
C PRO A 7 -2.78 3.40 15.47
N TYR A 8 -3.77 4.27 15.36
CA TYR A 8 -5.18 3.87 15.36
C TYR A 8 -5.55 3.15 14.07
N ILE A 9 -6.45 2.16 14.19
CA ILE A 9 -6.93 1.40 13.04
C ILE A 9 -7.69 2.30 12.07
N LEU A 10 -7.50 2.05 10.79
CA LEU A 10 -8.23 2.71 9.72
C LEU A 10 -9.46 1.90 9.28
N TYR A 11 -10.52 2.60 8.93
CA TYR A 11 -11.69 2.03 8.27
C TYR A 11 -12.16 2.89 7.09
N SER A 12 -12.78 2.26 6.10
CA SER A 12 -13.42 2.92 4.97
C SER A 12 -14.94 2.89 5.10
N ASP A 13 -15.60 3.95 4.64
CA ASP A 13 -17.06 4.04 4.61
C ASP A 13 -17.70 3.38 3.37
N GLY A 14 -16.92 2.78 2.47
CA GLY A 14 -17.41 2.21 1.21
C GLY A 14 -17.65 3.24 0.10
N GLN A 15 -17.38 4.53 0.36
CA GLN A 15 -17.60 5.64 -0.59
C GLN A 15 -16.29 6.32 -0.97
N GLY A 16 -15.15 5.70 -0.64
CA GLY A 16 -13.82 6.19 -0.93
C GLY A 16 -13.24 7.10 0.15
N ASN A 17 -13.91 7.26 1.30
CA ASN A 17 -13.37 8.01 2.43
C ASN A 17 -12.78 7.06 3.47
N ILE A 18 -11.64 7.44 4.03
CA ILE A 18 -10.92 6.67 5.06
C ILE A 18 -10.88 7.50 6.34
N PHE A 19 -11.13 6.85 7.46
CA PHE A 19 -11.17 7.43 8.79
C PHE A 19 -10.42 6.55 9.77
N GLU A 20 -10.02 7.12 10.89
CA GLU A 20 -9.47 6.39 12.03
C GLU A 20 -10.55 6.03 13.06
N ASP A 21 -10.43 4.86 13.67
CA ASP A 21 -11.17 4.52 14.88
C ASP A 21 -10.25 4.65 16.10
N THR A 22 -10.35 5.78 16.80
CA THR A 22 -9.53 6.07 17.98
C THR A 22 -9.83 5.18 19.19
N SER A 23 -10.81 4.29 19.10
CA SER A 23 -11.07 3.27 20.13
C SER A 23 -10.24 1.99 19.93
N LEU A 24 -9.48 1.89 18.84
CA LEU A 24 -8.74 0.69 18.45
C LEU A 24 -7.34 1.02 17.93
N TYR A 25 -6.32 0.35 18.46
CA TYR A 25 -4.99 0.30 17.85
C TYR A 25 -4.96 -0.71 16.70
N THR A 26 -4.12 -0.45 15.71
CA THR A 26 -3.94 -1.32 14.55
C THR A 26 -3.24 -2.61 14.96
N ALA A 27 -3.79 -3.76 14.57
CA ALA A 27 -3.14 -5.06 14.67
C ALA A 27 -2.55 -5.49 13.33
N GLY A 28 -1.47 -6.27 13.39
CA GLY A 28 -0.84 -6.91 12.24
C GLY A 28 -1.19 -8.39 12.22
N ARG A 29 -1.31 -8.97 11.01
CA ARG A 29 -1.53 -10.40 10.84
C ARG A 29 -0.26 -11.09 10.36
N SER A 30 0.09 -12.18 11.03
CA SER A 30 1.13 -13.13 10.61
C SER A 30 0.48 -14.49 10.42
N GLY A 31 0.44 -14.97 9.16
CA GLY A 31 -0.32 -16.15 8.81
C GLY A 31 -1.82 -15.97 9.07
N TRP A 32 -2.37 -16.75 10.00
CA TRP A 32 -3.79 -16.73 10.37
C TRP A 32 -4.10 -15.89 11.61
N ASP A 33 -3.08 -15.52 12.38
CA ASP A 33 -3.24 -14.93 13.69
C ASP A 33 -2.93 -13.42 13.66
N ALA A 34 -3.69 -12.66 14.46
CA ALA A 34 -3.48 -11.23 14.65
C ALA A 34 -2.61 -10.99 15.90
N TYR A 35 -1.75 -9.98 15.83
CA TYR A 35 -0.81 -9.60 16.87
C TYR A 35 -0.71 -8.08 16.98
N PRO A 36 -0.33 -7.56 18.17
CA PRO A 36 0.17 -6.19 18.28
C PRO A 36 1.41 -6.01 17.40
N ILE A 37 1.53 -4.85 16.74
CA ILE A 37 2.70 -4.49 15.94
C ILE A 37 3.67 -3.70 16.83
N PRO A 38 4.97 -4.06 16.91
CA PRO A 38 5.95 -3.30 17.68
C PRO A 38 6.07 -1.84 17.21
N GLU A 39 6.19 -0.90 18.16
CA GLU A 39 6.19 0.55 17.88
C GLU A 39 7.40 1.01 17.05
N GLU A 40 8.49 0.25 17.09
CA GLU A 40 9.71 0.46 16.33
C GLU A 40 9.63 0.04 14.86
N GLU A 41 8.61 -0.74 14.48
CA GLU A 41 8.45 -1.25 13.11
C GLU A 41 7.66 -0.29 12.20
N TRP A 42 7.03 0.72 12.78
CA TRP A 42 6.25 1.70 12.04
C TRP A 42 7.12 2.77 11.39
N ILE A 43 6.87 2.98 10.09
CA ILE A 43 7.37 4.15 9.35
C ILE A 43 6.18 4.92 8.77
N GLU A 44 6.36 6.21 8.54
CA GLU A 44 5.38 6.98 7.76
C GLU A 44 5.22 6.33 6.38
N LEU A 45 3.97 6.24 5.90
CA LEU A 45 3.67 5.66 4.58
C LEU A 45 4.54 6.34 3.52
N PRO A 46 5.47 5.60 2.86
CA PRO A 46 6.42 6.24 1.96
C PRO A 46 5.74 6.85 0.73
N GLU A 47 6.38 7.85 0.12
CA GLU A 47 5.84 8.56 -1.05
C GLU A 47 5.58 7.60 -2.22
N GLY A 48 4.37 7.66 -2.78
CA GLY A 48 3.91 6.72 -3.83
C GLY A 48 3.25 5.45 -3.27
N GLY A 49 3.18 5.30 -1.94
CA GLY A 49 2.27 4.37 -1.30
C GLY A 49 0.80 4.76 -1.52
N SER A 50 -0.10 3.80 -1.35
CA SER A 50 -1.54 4.01 -1.55
C SER A 50 -2.33 3.20 -0.53
N LEU A 51 -3.52 3.66 -0.17
CA LEU A 51 -4.44 2.94 0.70
C LEU A 51 -5.49 2.20 -0.11
N TYR A 52 -5.87 1.02 0.37
CA TYR A 52 -6.88 0.17 -0.23
C TYR A 52 -7.98 -0.14 0.77
N GLU A 53 -9.21 0.13 0.35
CA GLU A 53 -10.38 -0.47 0.98
C GLU A 53 -10.39 -1.98 0.72
N LEU A 54 -10.79 -2.75 1.73
CA LEU A 54 -11.00 -4.19 1.63
C LEU A 54 -12.50 -4.51 1.78
N PRO A 55 -13.29 -4.46 0.69
CA PRO A 55 -14.73 -4.65 0.77
C PRO A 55 -15.11 -5.98 1.42
N GLY A 56 -16.15 -5.95 2.26
CA GLY A 56 -16.66 -7.12 2.96
C GLY A 56 -15.75 -7.67 4.07
N ARG A 57 -14.69 -6.93 4.45
CA ARG A 57 -13.77 -7.32 5.53
C ARG A 57 -13.81 -6.30 6.66
N LYS A 58 -13.86 -6.77 7.91
CA LYS A 58 -13.81 -5.91 9.09
C LYS A 58 -12.42 -5.95 9.70
N GLY A 59 -11.84 -4.80 9.99
CA GLY A 59 -10.50 -4.73 10.58
C GLY A 59 -10.49 -5.32 11.97
N ILE A 60 -9.43 -6.06 12.33
CA ILE A 60 -9.19 -6.51 13.70
C ILE A 60 -8.26 -5.49 14.34
N GLY A 61 -8.71 -4.89 15.44
CA GLY A 61 -7.92 -3.94 16.23
C GLY A 61 -7.81 -4.38 17.69
N ILE A 62 -6.97 -3.67 18.44
CA ILE A 62 -6.78 -3.86 19.88
C ILE A 62 -7.47 -2.71 20.60
N ASP A 63 -8.41 -3.00 21.49
CA ASP A 63 -9.14 -1.99 22.24
C ASP A 63 -8.20 -1.16 23.12
N VAL A 64 -8.28 0.16 23.00
CA VAL A 64 -7.37 1.10 23.68
C VAL A 64 -7.54 1.11 25.20
N LEU A 65 -8.70 0.66 25.70
CA LEU A 65 -8.99 0.62 27.14
C LEU A 65 -8.72 -0.76 27.73
N THR A 66 -9.16 -1.83 27.06
CA THR A 66 -9.09 -3.20 27.62
C THR A 66 -7.85 -3.98 27.17
N GLY A 67 -7.24 -3.62 26.03
CA GLY A 67 -6.17 -4.38 25.40
C GLY A 67 -6.65 -5.66 24.70
N GLU A 68 -7.95 -5.91 24.63
CA GLU A 68 -8.50 -7.09 23.95
C GLU A 68 -8.66 -6.85 22.44
N MET A 69 -8.50 -7.91 21.66
CA MET A 69 -8.75 -7.83 20.21
C MET A 69 -10.25 -7.86 19.92
N ARG A 70 -10.70 -6.97 19.04
CA ARG A 70 -12.07 -6.96 18.52
C ARG A 70 -12.14 -6.40 17.11
N LEU A 71 -13.28 -6.63 16.46
CA LEU A 71 -13.56 -6.07 15.15
C LEU A 71 -13.84 -4.56 15.23
N CYS A 72 -13.39 -3.83 14.22
CA CYS A 72 -13.84 -2.49 13.92
C CYS A 72 -15.20 -2.58 13.20
N GLU A 73 -16.24 -2.06 13.85
CA GLU A 73 -17.62 -2.12 13.37
C GLU A 73 -18.05 -0.89 12.57
N LYS A 74 -17.14 0.09 12.38
CA LYS A 74 -17.46 1.38 11.74
C LYS A 74 -17.43 1.33 10.21
N GLY A 75 -16.80 0.32 9.62
CA GLY A 75 -16.68 0.19 8.17
C GLY A 75 -15.76 -0.92 7.72
N TRP A 76 -15.27 -0.83 6.49
CA TRP A 76 -14.38 -1.82 5.89
C TRP A 76 -12.94 -1.65 6.32
N ALA A 77 -12.22 -2.76 6.45
CA ALA A 77 -10.79 -2.75 6.74
C ALA A 77 -10.03 -1.98 5.64
N VAL A 78 -8.96 -1.31 6.06
CA VAL A 78 -8.04 -0.61 5.17
C VAL A 78 -6.67 -1.23 5.26
N ALA A 79 -6.02 -1.39 4.11
CA ALA A 79 -4.63 -1.80 4.00
C ALA A 79 -3.84 -0.77 3.21
N ALA A 80 -2.52 -0.89 3.21
CA ALA A 80 -1.63 -0.09 2.37
C ALA A 80 -0.90 -0.95 1.36
N PHE A 81 -0.75 -0.39 0.16
CA PHE A 81 0.35 -0.71 -0.73
C PHE A 81 1.54 0.17 -0.39
N ILE A 82 2.67 -0.48 -0.15
CA ILE A 82 3.94 0.20 0.04
C ILE A 82 4.70 0.23 -1.29
N PRO A 83 5.36 1.34 -1.62
CA PRO A 83 6.09 1.46 -2.86
C PRO A 83 7.31 0.54 -2.87
N PRO A 84 7.83 0.20 -4.07
CA PRO A 84 9.10 -0.51 -4.21
C PRO A 84 10.22 0.17 -3.40
N ALA A 85 11.23 -0.62 -3.03
CA ALA A 85 12.26 -0.31 -2.04
C ALA A 85 11.89 -0.54 -0.56
N HIS A 86 10.63 -0.89 -0.25
CA HIS A 86 10.21 -1.22 1.12
C HIS A 86 9.64 -2.64 1.20
N THR A 87 9.91 -3.30 2.32
CA THR A 87 9.35 -4.60 2.67
C THR A 87 8.35 -4.43 3.80
N GLY A 88 7.11 -4.85 3.58
CA GLY A 88 6.06 -4.83 4.58
C GLY A 88 6.23 -5.99 5.56
N LEU A 89 6.11 -5.70 6.84
CA LEU A 89 6.37 -6.67 7.91
C LEU A 89 5.11 -7.41 8.35
N TRP A 90 3.94 -6.75 8.25
CA TRP A 90 2.64 -7.31 8.64
C TRP A 90 1.58 -7.12 7.58
N ILE A 91 0.69 -8.10 7.46
CA ILE A 91 -0.52 -8.00 6.65
C ILE A 91 -1.60 -7.30 7.48
N ALA A 92 -2.50 -6.56 6.84
CA ALA A 92 -3.67 -6.01 7.52
C ALA A 92 -4.47 -7.12 8.21
N ALA A 93 -4.76 -6.94 9.50
CA ALA A 93 -5.56 -7.87 10.27
C ALA A 93 -7.05 -7.60 10.00
N TYR A 94 -7.77 -8.60 9.51
CA TYR A 94 -9.20 -8.49 9.25
C TYR A 94 -9.89 -9.85 9.34
N GLU A 95 -11.19 -9.82 9.61
CA GLU A 95 -12.10 -10.93 9.41
C GLU A 95 -12.78 -10.80 8.03
N THR A 96 -12.91 -11.90 7.31
CA THR A 96 -13.55 -11.93 5.99
C THR A 96 -15.00 -12.33 6.13
N GLY A 97 -15.91 -11.46 5.68
CA GLY A 97 -17.34 -11.77 5.62
C GLY A 97 -17.68 -12.83 4.57
N ILE A 98 -18.83 -13.47 4.71
CA ILE A 98 -19.25 -14.60 3.87
C ILE A 98 -19.38 -14.24 2.39
N ASP A 99 -19.79 -13.01 2.08
CA ASP A 99 -19.98 -12.50 0.71
C ASP A 99 -18.83 -11.57 0.27
N ALA A 100 -17.70 -11.58 0.98
CA ALA A 100 -16.58 -10.70 0.65
C ALA A 100 -15.98 -11.09 -0.71
N PRO A 101 -15.77 -10.13 -1.62
CA PRO A 101 -15.22 -10.43 -2.94
C PRO A 101 -13.77 -10.92 -2.83
N THR A 102 -13.33 -11.63 -3.86
CA THR A 102 -11.91 -11.95 -4.06
C THR A 102 -11.15 -10.65 -4.30
N LEU A 103 -10.15 -10.40 -3.45
CA LEU A 103 -9.27 -9.25 -3.62
C LEU A 103 -8.26 -9.51 -4.75
N PRO A 104 -7.86 -8.47 -5.52
CA PRO A 104 -6.73 -8.55 -6.42
C PRO A 104 -5.45 -9.02 -5.71
N LEU A 105 -4.49 -9.54 -6.46
CA LEU A 105 -3.22 -10.01 -5.92
C LEU A 105 -2.26 -8.84 -5.64
N PHE A 106 -2.54 -8.10 -4.57
CA PHE A 106 -1.69 -7.02 -4.07
C PHE A 106 -1.12 -7.34 -2.69
N CYS A 107 -0.12 -6.55 -2.29
CA CYS A 107 0.36 -6.52 -0.92
C CYS A 107 -0.63 -5.69 -0.08
N TYR A 108 -1.27 -6.33 0.89
CA TYR A 108 -2.20 -5.70 1.82
C TYR A 108 -1.52 -5.49 3.16
N THR A 109 -0.54 -4.59 3.21
CA THR A 109 0.21 -4.29 4.44
C THR A 109 -0.71 -3.61 5.45
N ALA A 110 -0.53 -3.88 6.74
CA ALA A 110 -1.27 -3.18 7.80
C ALA A 110 -1.02 -1.66 7.70
N ALA A 111 -2.05 -0.87 7.98
CA ALA A 111 -1.98 0.58 7.91
C ALA A 111 -2.73 1.18 9.09
N GLY A 112 -2.17 2.24 9.65
CA GLY A 112 -2.78 2.96 10.75
C GLY A 112 -2.57 4.46 10.64
N TRP A 113 -3.27 5.19 11.48
CA TRP A 113 -3.24 6.65 11.51
C TRP A 113 -2.80 7.16 12.88
N LEU A 114 -1.89 8.12 12.88
CA LEU A 114 -1.41 8.79 14.07
C LEU A 114 -0.92 10.19 13.72
N ASP A 115 -1.22 11.19 14.55
CA ASP A 115 -0.68 12.55 14.43
C ASP A 115 -0.76 13.16 13.02
N SER A 116 -1.92 13.00 12.38
CA SER A 116 -2.20 13.49 11.01
C SER A 116 -1.40 12.81 9.90
N LYS A 117 -0.90 11.59 10.14
CA LYS A 117 -0.08 10.84 9.19
C LYS A 117 -0.49 9.36 9.12
N PHE A 118 -0.29 8.78 7.94
CA PHE A 118 -0.42 7.35 7.73
C PHE A 118 0.89 6.65 8.08
N TYR A 119 0.78 5.53 8.77
CA TYR A 119 1.90 4.69 9.14
C TYR A 119 1.68 3.27 8.65
N VAL A 120 2.78 2.60 8.29
CA VAL A 120 2.82 1.20 7.88
C VAL A 120 3.98 0.51 8.58
N PRO A 121 3.86 -0.77 8.94
CA PRO A 121 4.98 -1.50 9.49
C PRO A 121 5.84 -2.04 8.33
N ALA A 122 6.93 -1.35 8.06
CA ALA A 122 7.77 -1.63 6.91
C ALA A 122 9.21 -1.20 7.15
N VAL A 123 10.13 -1.85 6.45
CA VAL A 123 11.55 -1.49 6.43
C VAL A 123 11.99 -1.16 5.02
N ARG A 124 12.76 -0.08 4.87
CA ARG A 124 13.42 0.24 3.59
C ARG A 124 14.58 -0.72 3.36
N ILE A 125 14.58 -1.39 2.20
CA ILE A 125 15.57 -2.40 1.82
C ILE A 125 16.42 -2.01 0.61
N GLU A 126 16.01 -0.99 -0.15
CA GLU A 126 16.75 -0.48 -1.31
C GLU A 126 16.93 1.04 -1.14
N GLN A 127 18.14 1.52 -1.36
CA GLN A 127 18.48 2.95 -1.22
C GLN A 127 18.53 3.67 -2.56
N ASP A 128 18.53 2.93 -3.66
CA ASP A 128 18.61 3.50 -5.00
C ASP A 128 17.39 4.38 -5.32
N ILE A 129 17.68 5.58 -5.81
CA ILE A 129 16.69 6.58 -6.22
C ILE A 129 15.79 6.10 -7.37
N ARG A 130 16.16 5.01 -8.05
CA ARG A 130 15.41 4.38 -9.14
C ARG A 130 13.96 4.05 -8.77
N GLN A 131 13.70 3.76 -7.50
CA GLN A 131 12.37 3.38 -7.03
C GLN A 131 11.52 4.57 -6.56
N GLU A 132 12.11 5.77 -6.49
CA GLU A 132 11.45 6.96 -5.93
C GLU A 132 10.42 7.55 -6.87
N SER A 133 9.19 7.70 -6.37
CA SER A 133 8.04 8.17 -7.15
C SER A 133 8.16 9.61 -7.63
N LYS A 134 8.85 10.46 -6.86
CA LYS A 134 9.13 11.87 -7.17
C LYS A 134 9.84 12.08 -8.52
N GLY A 135 10.54 11.07 -9.02
CA GLY A 135 11.23 11.14 -10.31
C GLY A 135 10.30 11.07 -11.53
N TYR A 136 9.08 10.54 -11.39
CA TYR A 136 8.20 10.22 -12.52
C TYR A 136 7.45 11.45 -13.02
N MET A 137 7.72 11.83 -14.27
CA MET A 137 7.01 12.92 -14.97
C MET A 137 6.13 12.31 -16.05
N SER A 138 4.80 12.43 -15.91
CA SER A 138 3.82 11.84 -16.81
C SER A 138 4.08 12.19 -18.27
N ASP A 139 4.27 13.48 -18.58
CA ASP A 139 4.52 13.94 -19.95
C ASP A 139 5.73 13.24 -20.59
N LYS A 140 6.84 13.11 -19.83
CA LYS A 140 8.05 12.44 -20.34
C LYS A 140 7.85 10.93 -20.52
N ILE A 141 7.07 10.32 -19.65
CA ILE A 141 6.73 8.90 -19.75
C ILE A 141 5.89 8.68 -21.01
N GLU A 142 4.86 9.49 -21.22
CA GLU A 142 3.96 9.40 -22.38
C GLU A 142 4.71 9.64 -23.70
N ASP A 143 5.55 10.68 -23.75
CA ASP A 143 6.41 10.95 -24.91
C ASP A 143 7.36 9.78 -25.20
N GLY A 144 7.96 9.21 -24.15
CA GLY A 144 8.84 8.05 -24.24
C GLY A 144 8.13 6.80 -24.75
N VAL A 145 6.92 6.54 -24.25
CA VAL A 145 6.05 5.45 -24.73
C VAL A 145 5.74 5.62 -26.21
N GLN A 146 5.28 6.80 -26.64
CA GLN A 146 4.96 7.05 -28.04
C GLN A 146 6.19 6.90 -28.94
N THR A 147 7.34 7.40 -28.49
CA THR A 147 8.61 7.31 -29.22
C THR A 147 9.02 5.85 -29.42
N LEU A 148 9.05 5.05 -28.36
CA LEU A 148 9.49 3.65 -28.42
C LEU A 148 8.50 2.75 -29.15
N LEU A 149 7.19 2.97 -29.01
CA LEU A 149 6.18 2.25 -29.80
C LEU A 149 6.31 2.54 -31.30
N SER A 150 6.58 3.78 -31.67
CA SER A 150 6.78 4.20 -33.07
C SER A 150 8.07 3.64 -33.65
N ALA A 151 9.15 3.60 -32.85
CA ALA A 151 10.44 3.05 -33.27
C ALA A 151 10.41 1.52 -33.43
N TYR A 152 9.60 0.82 -32.62
CA TYR A 152 9.54 -0.64 -32.58
C TYR A 152 8.11 -1.20 -32.75
N PRO A 153 7.41 -0.94 -33.87
CA PRO A 153 5.98 -1.19 -34.01
C PRO A 153 5.59 -2.68 -33.99
N GLN A 154 6.53 -3.59 -34.27
CA GLN A 154 6.32 -5.05 -34.24
C GLN A 154 6.89 -5.71 -32.98
N ASN A 155 7.49 -4.94 -32.07
CA ASN A 155 8.08 -5.48 -30.85
C ASN A 155 7.01 -5.68 -29.76
N ARG A 156 6.58 -6.93 -29.59
CA ARG A 156 5.57 -7.33 -28.61
C ARG A 156 5.97 -7.02 -27.16
N LEU A 157 7.27 -7.04 -26.85
CA LEU A 157 7.75 -6.75 -25.49
C LEU A 157 7.63 -5.26 -25.18
N VAL A 158 8.07 -4.38 -26.08
CA VAL A 158 7.92 -2.91 -25.92
C VAL A 158 6.45 -2.55 -25.79
N LYS A 159 5.59 -3.13 -26.61
CA LYS A 159 4.13 -2.96 -26.51
C LYS A 159 3.59 -3.37 -25.14
N HIS A 160 3.98 -4.55 -24.63
CA HIS A 160 3.56 -5.02 -23.32
C HIS A 160 4.05 -4.11 -22.18
N LEU A 161 5.33 -3.72 -22.20
CA LEU A 161 5.90 -2.80 -21.20
C LEU A 161 5.19 -1.45 -21.21
N ALA A 162 4.85 -0.92 -22.39
CA ALA A 162 4.12 0.33 -22.54
C ALA A 162 2.70 0.21 -21.97
N GLU A 163 1.88 -0.66 -22.57
CA GLU A 163 0.45 -0.70 -22.32
C GLU A 163 0.12 -1.26 -20.93
N ASN A 164 0.80 -2.33 -20.50
CA ASN A 164 0.48 -3.01 -19.24
C ASN A 164 1.34 -2.49 -18.10
N CYS A 165 2.67 -2.57 -18.23
CA CYS A 165 3.54 -2.26 -17.11
C CYS A 165 3.59 -0.77 -16.78
N CYS A 166 3.77 0.09 -17.78
CA CYS A 166 3.96 1.53 -17.60
C CYS A 166 2.63 2.27 -17.41
N LEU A 167 1.70 2.10 -18.37
CA LEU A 167 0.46 2.88 -18.42
C LEU A 167 -0.66 2.31 -17.54
N THR A 168 -0.73 0.99 -17.35
CA THR A 168 -1.79 0.36 -16.53
C THR A 168 -1.36 0.15 -15.08
N TYR A 169 -0.25 -0.57 -14.86
CA TYR A 169 0.22 -0.92 -13.52
C TYR A 169 1.16 0.11 -12.91
N HIS A 170 1.59 1.10 -13.69
CA HIS A 170 2.46 2.17 -13.21
C HIS A 170 3.78 1.68 -12.58
N CYS A 171 4.31 0.58 -13.10
CA CYS A 171 5.54 -0.05 -12.66
C CYS A 171 6.73 0.93 -12.74
N PRO A 172 7.44 1.19 -11.64
CA PRO A 172 8.67 1.98 -11.59
C PRO A 172 9.69 1.65 -12.69
N ALA A 173 10.01 0.37 -12.85
CA ALA A 173 10.98 -0.07 -13.85
C ALA A 173 10.54 0.27 -15.28
N ALA A 174 9.27 -0.01 -15.62
CA ALA A 174 8.75 0.33 -16.95
C ALA A 174 8.70 1.85 -17.19
N ARG A 175 8.34 2.64 -16.16
CA ARG A 175 8.37 4.10 -16.26
C ARG A 175 9.79 4.62 -16.50
N ASN A 176 10.78 4.05 -15.83
CA ASN A 176 12.19 4.39 -16.04
C ASN A 176 12.68 4.02 -17.44
N TYR A 177 12.30 2.85 -17.94
CA TYR A 177 12.54 2.43 -19.31
C TYR A 177 12.07 3.47 -20.33
N PHE A 178 10.80 3.89 -20.25
CA PHE A 178 10.25 4.88 -21.19
C PHE A 178 10.80 6.29 -20.98
N MET A 179 11.24 6.64 -19.77
CA MET A 179 11.94 7.90 -19.50
C MET A 179 13.41 7.90 -19.95
N GLY A 180 13.94 6.77 -20.42
CA GLY A 180 15.35 6.63 -20.79
C GLY A 180 16.31 6.80 -19.61
N ARG A 181 15.91 6.32 -18.42
CA ARG A 181 16.70 6.45 -17.19
C ARG A 181 17.13 5.09 -16.67
N TRP A 182 18.43 4.99 -16.36
CA TRP A 182 19.02 3.89 -15.59
C TRP A 182 18.92 2.50 -16.25
N GLU A 183 18.79 2.49 -17.59
CA GLU A 183 18.72 1.32 -18.48
C GLU A 183 19.98 1.24 -19.36
#